data_AF-X0ZER4-F1
#
_entry.id   AF-X0ZER4-F1
#
_cell.length_a   1.000
_cell.length_b   1.000
_cell.length_c   1.000
_cell.angle_alpha   90.00
_cell.angle_beta   90.00
_cell.angle_gamma   90.00
#
_symmetry.space_group_name_H-M   'P 1'
#
loop_
_entity.id
_entity.type
_entity.pdbx_description
1 polymer ?
#
loop_
_entity_poly.entity_id
_entity_poly.type
_entity_poly.pdbx_seq_one_letter_code
_entity_poly.pdbx_strand_id
1 'polypeptide(L)'
;MYFRKRKKGNAVLDVLIIFITIFIIGVFIVYFYSGIDPLQQELIIDFNESGDNFSRDFLQEQNTNYPTLWDAAIIFIFFGMWAAAILSGFLLDTYPAFFIIVVIIITPVLFAGITLSNIYEDLMTDDEIIQYQTEFPMSYWLITHFLPIGILLMCSIAGTIYAKTKI
;
A
#
# COMPACT_ATOMS: atom_id res chain seq x y z
N MET A 1 -30.80 17.93 -26.21
CA MET A 1 -29.57 18.49 -25.58
C MET A 1 -29.33 17.71 -24.29
N TYR A 2 -28.43 16.73 -24.30
CA TYR A 2 -28.15 15.89 -23.13
C TYR A 2 -27.12 16.60 -22.24
N PHE A 3 -27.52 16.99 -21.03
CA PHE A 3 -26.57 17.46 -20.00
C PHE A 3 -25.68 16.28 -19.59
N ARG A 4 -24.44 16.27 -20.08
CA ARG A 4 -23.42 15.31 -19.63
C ARG A 4 -23.04 15.68 -18.19
N LYS A 5 -23.52 14.93 -17.20
CA LYS A 5 -23.11 15.08 -15.79
C LYS A 5 -21.58 14.93 -15.71
N ARG A 6 -20.86 16.02 -15.44
CA ARG A 6 -19.44 15.95 -15.09
C ARG A 6 -19.34 15.24 -13.73
N LYS A 7 -18.65 14.10 -13.67
CA LYS A 7 -18.35 13.44 -12.41
C LYS A 7 -17.35 14.33 -11.66
N LYS A 8 -17.73 14.78 -10.47
CA LYS A 8 -16.81 15.44 -9.54
C LYS A 8 -15.96 14.33 -8.91
N GLY A 9 -14.68 14.30 -9.20
CA GLY A 9 -13.75 13.44 -8.48
C GLY A 9 -13.63 13.92 -7.04
N ASN A 10 -13.45 12.98 -6.12
CA ASN A 10 -13.36 13.25 -4.70
C ASN A 10 -11.96 12.88 -4.24
N ALA A 11 -11.04 13.85 -4.30
CA ALA A 11 -9.64 13.64 -3.96
C ALA A 11 -9.44 13.04 -2.56
N VAL A 12 -10.31 13.39 -1.60
CA VAL A 12 -10.28 12.81 -0.24
C VAL A 12 -10.56 11.31 -0.29
N LEU A 13 -11.60 10.92 -1.02
CA LEU A 13 -11.97 9.52 -1.16
C LEU A 13 -10.87 8.74 -1.88
N ASP A 14 -10.20 9.35 -2.86
CA ASP A 14 -9.06 8.74 -3.53
C ASP A 14 -7.90 8.46 -2.55
N VAL A 15 -7.53 9.42 -1.69
CA VAL A 15 -6.48 9.21 -0.65
C VAL A 15 -6.88 8.10 0.32
N LEU A 16 -8.13 8.10 0.78
CA LEU A 16 -8.63 7.08 1.70
C LEU A 16 -8.63 5.69 1.07
N ILE A 17 -9.03 5.58 -0.21
CA ILE A 17 -8.94 4.33 -0.96
C ILE A 17 -7.49 3.85 -1.04
N ILE A 18 -6.53 4.74 -1.34
CA ILE A 18 -5.11 4.37 -1.41
C ILE A 18 -4.66 3.73 -0.09
N PHE A 19 -4.94 4.35 1.05
CA PHE A 19 -4.52 3.80 2.34
C PHE A 19 -5.17 2.46 2.66
N ILE A 20 -6.49 2.36 2.47
CA ILE A 20 -7.22 1.12 2.74
C ILE A 20 -6.73 0.01 1.81
N THR A 21 -6.55 0.29 0.53
CA THR A 21 -6.07 -0.70 -0.44
C THR A 21 -4.67 -1.19 -0.09
N ILE A 22 -3.73 -0.28 0.18
CA ILE A 22 -2.35 -0.66 0.56
C ILE A 22 -2.33 -1.42 1.88
N PHE A 23 -3.13 -1.01 2.87
CA PHE A 23 -3.26 -1.72 4.12
C PHE A 23 -3.78 -3.16 3.92
N ILE A 24 -4.89 -3.33 3.19
CA ILE A 24 -5.47 -4.65 2.93
C ILE A 24 -4.47 -5.54 2.18
N ILE A 25 -3.81 -5.00 1.15
CA ILE A 25 -2.83 -5.76 0.36
C ILE A 25 -1.62 -6.14 1.23
N GLY A 26 -1.07 -5.21 2.02
CA GLY A 26 0.07 -5.47 2.88
C GLY A 26 -0.21 -6.52 3.94
N VAL A 27 -1.37 -6.42 4.62
CA VAL A 27 -1.84 -7.45 5.55
C VAL A 27 -2.04 -8.78 4.83
N PHE A 28 -2.74 -8.79 3.70
CA PHE A 28 -3.01 -10.01 2.94
C PHE A 28 -1.73 -10.74 2.52
N ILE A 29 -0.72 -10.02 2.01
CA ILE A 29 0.54 -10.62 1.57
C ILE A 29 1.29 -11.27 2.73
N VAL A 30 1.36 -10.60 3.89
CA VAL A 30 2.07 -11.15 5.06
C VAL A 30 1.35 -12.40 5.58
N TYR A 31 0.03 -12.35 5.72
CA TYR A 31 -0.75 -13.53 6.14
C TYR A 31 -0.71 -14.67 5.11
N PHE A 32 -0.68 -14.34 3.82
CA PHE A 32 -0.57 -15.34 2.78
C PHE A 32 0.80 -16.02 2.81
N TYR A 33 1.87 -15.25 3.00
CA TYR A 33 3.22 -15.79 3.13
C TYR A 33 3.37 -16.63 4.40
N SER A 34 2.83 -16.18 5.53
CA SER A 34 2.90 -16.93 6.80
C SER A 34 2.20 -18.28 6.74
N GLY A 35 1.15 -18.41 5.93
CA GLY A 35 0.47 -19.69 5.68
C GLY A 35 1.20 -20.61 4.70
N ILE A 36 2.02 -20.07 3.79
CA ILE A 36 2.71 -20.83 2.75
C ILE A 36 4.09 -21.28 3.18
N ASP A 37 4.83 -20.47 3.95
CA ASP A 37 6.20 -20.80 4.35
C ASP A 37 6.29 -22.17 5.04
N PRO A 38 5.44 -22.55 6.02
CA PRO A 38 5.49 -23.87 6.64
C PRO A 38 5.34 -25.03 5.62
N LEU A 39 4.44 -24.87 4.65
CA LEU A 39 4.24 -25.87 3.60
C LEU A 39 5.46 -25.99 2.68
N GLN A 40 6.12 -24.86 2.37
CA GLN A 40 7.34 -24.87 1.59
C GLN A 40 8.50 -25.54 2.36
N GLN A 41 8.62 -25.29 3.66
CA GLN A 41 9.62 -25.93 4.52
C GLN A 41 9.42 -27.45 4.57
N GLU A 42 8.19 -27.92 4.75
CA GLU A 42 7.85 -29.35 4.73
C GLU A 42 8.24 -30.00 3.39
N LEU A 43 7.90 -29.36 2.26
CA LEU A 43 8.28 -29.86 0.94
C LEU A 43 9.80 -29.91 0.75
N ILE A 44 10.53 -28.90 1.22
CA ILE A 44 12.01 -28.88 1.15
C ILE A 44 12.60 -30.06 1.93
N ILE A 45 12.03 -30.40 3.10
CA ILE A 45 12.46 -31.56 3.89
C ILE A 45 12.23 -32.87 3.12
N ASP A 46 11.05 -33.05 2.54
CA ASP A 46 10.72 -34.25 1.74
C ASP A 46 11.64 -34.40 0.50
N PHE A 47 11.98 -33.29 -0.16
CA PHE A 47 12.91 -33.32 -1.29
C PHE A 47 14.35 -33.66 -0.88
N ASN A 48 14.76 -33.29 0.33
CA ASN A 48 16.06 -33.72 0.87
C ASN A 48 16.12 -35.23 1.09
N GLU A 49 15.02 -35.86 1.51
CA GLU A 49 14.97 -37.32 1.70
C GLU A 49 14.93 -38.09 0.37
N SER A 50 14.29 -37.54 -0.66
CA SER A 50 14.19 -38.17 -1.97
C SER A 50 15.41 -37.99 -2.88
N GLY A 51 16.30 -37.02 -2.56
CA GLY A 51 17.53 -36.77 -3.31
C GLY A 51 17.36 -35.97 -4.61
N ASP A 52 16.19 -35.36 -4.82
CA ASP A 52 15.96 -34.45 -5.96
C ASP A 52 16.46 -33.03 -5.65
N ASN A 53 17.74 -32.78 -5.98
CA ASN A 53 18.38 -31.50 -5.74
C ASN A 53 17.77 -30.36 -6.57
N PHE A 54 17.23 -30.63 -7.77
CA PHE A 54 16.73 -29.56 -8.64
C PHE A 54 15.46 -28.92 -8.08
N SER A 55 14.49 -29.75 -7.68
CA SER A 55 13.23 -29.27 -7.10
C SER A 55 13.46 -28.51 -5.80
N ARG A 56 14.43 -28.95 -4.98
CA ARG A 56 14.83 -28.26 -3.76
C ARG A 56 15.42 -26.89 -4.03
N ASP A 57 16.40 -26.80 -4.92
CA ASP A 57 17.10 -25.55 -5.19
C ASP A 57 16.12 -24.52 -5.80
N PHE A 58 15.19 -24.96 -6.65
CA PHE A 58 14.11 -24.12 -7.16
C PHE A 58 13.17 -23.61 -6.06
N LEU A 59 12.75 -24.47 -5.13
CA LEU A 59 11.87 -24.06 -4.02
C LEU A 59 12.57 -23.09 -3.06
N GLN A 60 13.85 -23.32 -2.76
CA GLN A 60 14.64 -22.40 -1.94
C GLN A 60 14.77 -21.03 -2.61
N GLU A 61 15.07 -21.01 -3.92
CA GLU A 61 15.12 -19.76 -4.68
C GLU A 61 13.77 -19.01 -4.65
N GLN A 62 12.66 -19.73 -4.82
CA GLN A 62 11.33 -19.13 -4.72
C GLN A 62 11.07 -18.58 -3.31
N ASN A 63 11.41 -19.33 -2.25
CA ASN A 63 11.16 -18.87 -0.88
C ASN A 63 11.95 -17.59 -0.56
N THR A 64 13.20 -17.47 -1.02
CA THR A 64 14.02 -16.26 -0.80
C THR A 64 13.57 -15.07 -1.65
N ASN A 65 13.19 -15.29 -2.91
CA ASN A 65 12.84 -14.20 -3.82
C ASN A 65 11.40 -13.69 -3.66
N TYR A 66 10.50 -14.53 -3.15
CA TYR A 66 9.07 -14.21 -3.06
C TYR A 66 8.79 -12.99 -2.17
N PRO A 67 9.31 -12.88 -0.93
CA PRO A 67 9.06 -11.70 -0.10
C PRO A 67 9.56 -10.42 -0.76
N THR A 68 10.78 -10.44 -1.28
CA THR A 68 11.40 -9.28 -1.97
C THR A 68 10.57 -8.81 -3.16
N LEU A 69 10.06 -9.74 -3.98
CA LEU A 69 9.22 -9.42 -5.14
C LEU A 69 7.93 -8.73 -4.71
N TRP A 70 7.23 -9.27 -3.70
CA TRP A 70 5.96 -8.73 -3.24
C TRP A 70 6.13 -7.42 -2.47
N ASP A 71 7.21 -7.28 -1.72
CA ASP A 71 7.57 -6.04 -1.04
C ASP A 71 7.79 -4.91 -2.08
N ALA A 72 8.54 -5.20 -3.15
CA ALA A 72 8.71 -4.26 -4.26
C ALA A 72 7.38 -3.99 -5.01
N ALA A 73 6.53 -4.99 -5.17
CA ALA A 73 5.22 -4.84 -5.83
C ALA A 73 4.30 -3.90 -5.03
N ILE A 74 4.27 -3.99 -3.71
CA ILE A 74 3.49 -3.08 -2.85
C ILE A 74 3.95 -1.64 -3.05
N ILE A 75 5.26 -1.40 -3.03
CA ILE A 75 5.84 -0.07 -3.27
C ILE A 75 5.47 0.44 -4.66
N PHE A 76 5.58 -0.41 -5.69
CA PHE A 76 5.21 -0.05 -7.05
C PHE A 76 3.72 0.33 -7.16
N ILE A 77 2.83 -0.46 -6.55
CA ILE A 77 1.39 -0.18 -6.52
C ILE A 77 1.12 1.15 -5.81
N PHE A 78 1.75 1.37 -4.65
CA PHE A 78 1.60 2.61 -3.89
C PHE A 78 1.98 3.85 -4.70
N PHE A 79 3.17 3.87 -5.29
CA PHE A 79 3.61 5.01 -6.10
C PHE A 79 2.80 5.15 -7.40
N GLY A 80 2.37 4.04 -7.99
CA GLY A 80 1.46 4.04 -9.14
C GLY A 80 0.12 4.69 -8.83
N MET A 81 -0.48 4.35 -7.68
CA MET A 81 -1.73 4.96 -7.22
C MET A 81 -1.54 6.42 -6.82
N TRP A 82 -0.41 6.78 -6.21
CA TRP A 82 -0.08 8.17 -5.89
C TRP A 82 0.04 9.01 -7.17
N ALA A 83 0.80 8.55 -8.16
CA ALA A 83 0.90 9.22 -9.46
C ALA A 83 -0.48 9.36 -10.13
N ALA A 84 -1.30 8.31 -10.09
CA ALA A 84 -2.67 8.35 -10.62
C ALA A 84 -3.55 9.39 -9.91
N ALA A 85 -3.42 9.55 -8.59
CA ALA A 85 -4.15 10.57 -7.82
C ALA A 85 -3.69 12.01 -8.14
N ILE A 86 -2.39 12.20 -8.40
CA ILE A 86 -1.89 13.49 -8.88
C ILE A 86 -2.45 13.83 -10.26
N LEU A 87 -2.40 12.86 -11.19
CA LEU A 87 -2.94 13.02 -12.54
C LEU A 87 -4.46 13.25 -12.53
N SER A 88 -5.20 12.56 -11.66
CA SER A 88 -6.64 12.80 -11.48
C SER A 88 -6.90 14.23 -11.03
N GLY A 89 -6.08 14.77 -10.13
CA GLY A 89 -6.13 16.17 -9.69
C GLY A 89 -6.05 17.19 -10.85
N PHE A 90 -5.21 16.94 -11.86
CA PHE A 90 -5.13 17.81 -13.05
C PHE A 90 -6.37 17.73 -13.94
N LEU A 91 -7.00 16.56 -14.04
CA LEU A 91 -8.19 16.35 -14.86
C LEU A 91 -9.46 16.92 -14.21
N LEU A 92 -9.48 17.10 -12.89
CA LEU A 92 -10.64 17.59 -12.16
C LEU A 92 -10.71 19.13 -12.18
N ASP A 93 -11.82 19.66 -12.67
CA ASP A 93 -12.13 21.08 -12.57
C ASP A 93 -12.61 21.41 -11.16
N THR A 94 -11.70 21.95 -10.36
CA THR A 94 -11.93 22.20 -8.93
C THR A 94 -11.93 23.70 -8.67
N TYR A 95 -12.89 24.18 -7.88
CA TYR A 95 -12.95 25.58 -7.48
C TYR A 95 -11.93 25.86 -6.35
N PRO A 96 -11.31 27.05 -6.29
CA PRO A 96 -10.33 27.38 -5.25
C PRO A 96 -10.88 27.22 -3.83
N ALA A 97 -12.16 27.55 -3.62
CA ALA A 97 -12.84 27.40 -2.33
C ALA A 97 -12.93 25.93 -1.86
N PHE A 98 -12.84 24.96 -2.77
CA PHE A 98 -12.87 23.54 -2.45
C PHE A 98 -11.58 23.07 -1.77
N PHE A 99 -10.48 23.82 -1.89
CA PHE A 99 -9.21 23.52 -1.23
C PHE A 99 -9.37 23.44 0.30
N ILE A 100 -10.01 24.44 0.91
CA ILE A 100 -10.23 24.49 2.36
C ILE A 100 -11.09 23.31 2.81
N ILE A 101 -12.12 22.97 2.02
CA ILE A 101 -12.99 21.83 2.29
C ILE A 101 -12.19 20.52 2.26
N VAL A 102 -11.32 20.33 1.26
CA VAL A 102 -10.45 19.15 1.17
C VAL A 102 -9.53 19.06 2.39
N VAL A 103 -8.89 20.15 2.81
CA VAL A 103 -8.02 20.17 4.00
C VAL A 103 -8.78 19.77 5.28
N ILE A 104 -10.04 20.22 5.44
CA ILE A 104 -10.85 19.85 6.61
C ILE A 104 -11.24 18.37 6.55
N ILE A 105 -11.75 17.90 5.40
CA ILE A 105 -12.23 16.52 5.25
C ILE A 105 -11.09 15.50 5.30
N ILE A 106 -9.87 15.87 4.92
CA ILE A 106 -8.75 14.92 4.91
C ILE A 106 -8.14 14.68 6.29
N THR A 107 -8.38 15.58 7.24
CA THR A 107 -7.94 15.43 8.64
C THR A 107 -8.38 14.08 9.25
N PRO A 108 -9.65 13.66 9.21
CA PRO A 108 -10.05 12.33 9.68
C PRO A 108 -9.43 11.17 8.89
N VAL A 109 -9.06 11.36 7.62
CA VAL A 109 -8.34 10.34 6.83
C VAL A 109 -6.94 10.11 7.40
N LEU A 110 -6.26 11.17 7.84
CA LEU A 110 -4.97 11.03 8.52
C LEU A 110 -5.09 10.31 9.86
N PHE A 111 -6.14 10.60 10.63
CA PHE A 111 -6.42 9.85 11.87
C PHE A 111 -6.67 8.37 11.58
N ALA A 112 -7.41 8.04 10.51
CA ALA A 112 -7.55 6.66 10.07
C ALA A 112 -6.21 6.03 9.69
N GLY A 113 -5.33 6.77 9.00
CA GLY A 113 -3.96 6.33 8.69
C GLY A 113 -3.13 5.99 9.93
N ILE A 114 -3.20 6.81 10.99
CA ILE A 114 -2.53 6.53 12.28
C ILE A 114 -3.10 5.25 12.89
N THR A 115 -4.43 5.13 12.95
CA THR A 115 -5.07 3.94 13.52
C THR A 115 -4.68 2.67 12.75
N LEU A 116 -4.66 2.73 11.41
CA LEU A 116 -4.23 1.61 10.57
C LEU A 116 -2.75 1.27 10.78
N SER A 117 -1.88 2.29 10.90
CA SER A 117 -0.46 2.11 11.23
C SER A 117 -0.30 1.34 12.53
N ASN A 118 -0.98 1.77 13.59
CA ASN A 118 -0.91 1.11 14.90
C ASN A 118 -1.45 -0.33 14.84
N ILE A 119 -2.58 -0.56 14.17
CA ILE A 119 -3.12 -1.91 14.00
C ILE A 119 -2.11 -2.79 13.27
N TYR A 120 -1.46 -2.28 12.23
CA TYR A 120 -0.45 -3.03 11.51
C TYR A 120 0.77 -3.34 12.37
N GLU A 121 1.24 -2.40 13.18
CA GLU A 121 2.32 -2.62 14.15
C GLU A 121 1.94 -3.71 15.14
N ASP A 122 0.74 -3.64 15.74
CA ASP A 122 0.25 -4.66 16.66
C ASP A 122 0.24 -6.06 16.01
N LEU A 123 -0.25 -6.17 14.76
CA LEU A 123 -0.24 -7.42 14.00
C LEU A 123 1.18 -7.94 13.72
N MET A 124 2.14 -7.06 13.44
CA MET A 124 3.54 -7.44 13.17
C MET A 124 4.31 -7.82 14.43
N THR A 125 3.80 -7.49 15.61
CA THR A 125 4.38 -7.89 16.90
C THR A 125 3.80 -9.19 17.46
N ASP A 126 2.83 -9.79 16.78
CA ASP A 126 2.30 -11.11 17.15
C ASP A 126 3.40 -12.18 16.98
N ASP A 127 3.53 -13.09 17.96
CA ASP A 127 4.54 -14.15 17.98
C ASP A 127 4.49 -15.03 16.72
N GLU A 128 3.31 -15.20 16.11
CA GLU A 128 3.16 -16.00 14.88
C GLU A 128 3.64 -15.25 13.62
N ILE A 129 3.68 -13.92 13.66
CA ILE A 129 3.91 -13.07 12.47
C ILE A 129 5.26 -12.37 12.52
N ILE A 130 5.81 -12.10 13.70
CA ILE A 130 6.98 -11.25 13.91
C ILE A 130 8.21 -11.67 13.10
N GLN A 131 8.39 -12.97 12.85
CA GLN A 131 9.48 -13.48 12.00
C GLN A 131 9.40 -12.96 10.55
N TYR A 132 8.19 -12.78 10.01
CA TYR A 132 7.95 -12.31 8.64
C TYR A 132 8.08 -10.80 8.49
N GLN A 133 8.10 -10.04 9.59
CA GLN A 133 8.31 -8.60 9.55
C GLN A 133 9.62 -8.24 8.83
N THR A 134 10.67 -9.04 9.06
CA THR A 134 12.00 -8.80 8.49
C THR A 134 12.09 -9.11 7.00
N GLU A 135 11.14 -9.90 6.47
CA GLU A 135 11.07 -10.30 5.06
C GLU A 135 10.37 -9.24 4.18
N PHE A 136 9.61 -8.32 4.79
CA PHE A 136 8.88 -7.23 4.09
C PHE A 136 9.25 -5.83 4.61
N PRO A 137 10.53 -5.44 4.59
CA PRO A 137 10.99 -4.21 5.22
C PRO A 137 10.41 -2.93 4.60
N MET A 138 10.22 -2.88 3.28
CA MET A 138 9.72 -1.68 2.61
C MET A 138 8.23 -1.47 2.89
N SER A 139 7.44 -2.53 2.86
CA SER A 139 6.01 -2.52 3.17
C SER A 139 5.78 -2.22 4.63
N TYR A 140 6.58 -2.82 5.52
CA TYR A 140 6.55 -2.49 6.93
C TYR A 140 6.82 -1.00 7.15
N TRP A 141 7.90 -0.46 6.57
CA TRP A 141 8.21 0.96 6.67
C TRP A 141 7.09 1.84 6.10
N LEU A 142 6.54 1.48 4.93
CA LEU A 142 5.47 2.22 4.28
C LEU A 142 4.24 2.33 5.20
N ILE A 143 3.79 1.20 5.77
CA ILE A 143 2.55 1.15 6.56
C ILE A 143 2.72 1.83 7.92
N THR A 144 3.84 1.60 8.59
CA THR A 144 4.18 2.27 9.87
C THR A 144 4.38 3.79 9.72
N HIS A 145 4.61 4.27 8.50
CA HIS A 145 4.80 5.69 8.19
C HIS A 145 3.62 6.29 7.40
N PHE A 146 2.43 5.70 7.49
CA PHE A 146 1.23 6.20 6.80
C PHE A 146 0.90 7.66 7.09
N LEU A 147 1.11 8.15 8.32
CA LEU A 147 0.86 9.55 8.65
C LEU A 147 1.76 10.53 7.84
N PRO A 148 3.11 10.48 7.95
CA PRO A 148 3.96 11.40 7.20
C PRO A 148 3.83 11.22 5.68
N ILE A 149 3.69 9.98 5.20
CA ILE A 149 3.46 9.69 3.78
C ILE A 149 2.13 10.29 3.32
N GLY A 150 1.10 10.18 4.16
CA GLY A 150 -0.19 10.79 3.92
C GLY A 150 -0.10 12.30 3.78
N ILE A 151 0.59 12.97 4.70
CA ILE A 151 0.84 14.41 4.63
C ILE A 151 1.54 14.77 3.30
N LEU A 152 2.57 14.04 2.88
CA LEU A 152 3.25 14.27 1.61
C LEU A 152 2.32 14.11 0.42
N LEU A 153 1.52 13.04 0.39
CA LEU A 153 0.56 12.76 -0.66
C LEU A 153 -0.49 13.88 -0.75
N MET A 154 -1.02 14.32 0.38
CA MET A 154 -1.96 15.45 0.44
C MET A 154 -1.32 16.75 -0.06
N CYS A 155 -0.11 17.09 0.39
CA CYS A 155 0.60 18.28 -0.06
C CYS A 155 0.86 18.23 -1.57
N SER A 156 1.15 17.05 -2.13
CA SER A 156 1.34 16.90 -3.58
C SER A 156 0.06 17.15 -4.38
N ILE A 157 -1.10 16.61 -3.94
CA ILE A 157 -2.40 16.82 -4.59
C ILE A 157 -2.86 18.28 -4.41
N ALA A 158 -2.69 18.83 -3.21
CA ALA A 158 -2.94 20.24 -2.92
C ALA A 158 -2.15 21.15 -3.86
N GLY A 159 -0.86 20.87 -4.03
CA GLY A 159 0.03 21.61 -4.92
C GLY A 159 -0.40 21.55 -6.38
N THR A 160 -0.86 20.38 -6.87
CA THR A 160 -1.30 20.22 -8.25
C THR A 160 -2.60 20.97 -8.54
N ILE A 161 -3.57 20.92 -7.61
CA ILE A 161 -4.81 21.70 -7.69
C ILE A 161 -4.52 23.21 -7.69
N TYR A 162 -3.61 23.66 -6.81
CA TYR A 162 -3.22 25.07 -6.75
C TYR A 162 -2.51 25.53 -8.03
N ALA A 163 -1.60 24.72 -8.57
CA ALA A 163 -0.89 25.02 -9.81
C ALA A 163 -1.85 25.17 -11.00
N LYS A 164 -2.85 24.28 -11.12
CA LYS A 164 -3.89 24.35 -12.15
C LYS A 164 -4.72 25.63 -12.05
N THR A 165 -4.99 26.11 -10.83
CA THR A 165 -5.84 27.30 -10.60
C THR A 165 -5.22 28.59 -11.12
N LYS A 166 -3.88 28.65 -11.26
CA LYS A 166 -3.17 29.83 -11.76
C LYS A 166 -3.06 29.91 -13.29
N ILE A 167 -3.29 28.81 -13.99
CA ILE A 167 -3.22 28.71 -15.46
C ILE A 167 -4.60 29.03 -16.02
#